data_AF-A0A7C5PKE4-F1
#
_entry.id   AF-A0A7C5PKE4-F1
#
_cell.length_a   1.000
_cell.length_b   1.000
_cell.length_c   1.000
_cell.angle_alpha   90.00
_cell.angle_beta   90.00
_cell.angle_gamma   90.00
#
_symmetry.space_group_name_H-M   'P 1'
#
loop_
_entity.id
_entity.type
_entity.pdbx_description
1 polymer ?
#
loop_
_entity_poly.entity_id
_entity_poly.type
_entity_poly.pdbx_seq_one_letter_code
_entity_poly.pdbx_strand_id
1 'polypeptide(L)'
;MYPGVQLSQENIAESIKRIRNDYCSGTTRDTVNSFLPQPAGPRTAHIRVPEPLNVGALMTTTSVEAMVEDLRTRMQMTLDQINADLAASGNVIYYPNPFVNGGNQ
;
A
#
# COMPACT_ATOMS: atom_id res chain seq x y z
N MET A 1 19.96 4.90 15.76
CA MET A 1 21.00 5.40 16.68
C MET A 1 20.44 6.63 17.36
N TYR A 2 19.86 6.49 18.56
CA TYR A 2 19.38 7.64 19.34
C TYR A 2 20.62 8.38 19.87
N PRO A 3 20.77 9.69 19.65
CA PRO A 3 21.88 10.42 20.23
C PRO A 3 21.77 10.33 21.75
N GLY A 4 22.90 10.04 22.39
CA GLY A 4 23.01 9.83 23.84
C GLY A 4 22.55 11.03 24.67
N VAL A 5 22.48 10.80 25.97
CA VAL A 5 21.97 11.63 27.08
C VAL A 5 22.74 12.96 27.25
N GLN A 6 22.84 13.77 26.20
CA GLN A 6 23.32 15.15 26.24
C GLN A 6 22.45 15.97 25.28
N LEU A 7 21.27 16.39 25.75
CA LEU A 7 20.53 17.45 25.08
C LEU A 7 21.37 18.73 25.21
N SER A 8 21.98 19.17 24.11
CA SER A 8 22.60 20.49 24.05
C SER A 8 21.53 21.57 24.22
N GLN A 9 21.94 22.74 24.71
CA GLN A 9 21.06 23.92 24.78
C GLN A 9 20.46 24.26 23.40
N GLU A 10 21.20 23.98 22.33
CA GLU A 10 20.74 24.13 20.95
C GLU A 10 19.60 23.17 20.62
N ASN A 11 19.72 21.88 20.95
CA ASN A 11 18.67 20.88 20.72
C ASN A 11 17.40 21.21 21.51
N ILE A 12 17.54 21.74 22.73
CA ILE A 12 16.41 22.21 23.55
C ILE A 12 15.76 23.42 22.88
N ALA A 13 16.54 24.41 22.49
CA ALA A 13 16.03 25.62 21.85
C ALA A 13 15.32 25.30 20.53
N GLU A 14 15.85 24.38 19.73
CA GLU A 14 15.24 23.94 18.48
C GLU A 14 13.93 23.16 18.71
N SER A 15 13.91 22.29 19.72
CA SER A 15 12.69 21.59 20.13
C SER A 15 11.59 22.57 20.57
N ILE A 16 11.93 23.58 21.37
CA ILE A 16 10.97 24.62 21.79
C ILE A 16 10.47 25.45 20.61
N LYS A 17 11.35 25.82 19.67
CA LYS A 17 10.96 26.55 18.45
C LYS A 17 9.95 25.74 17.63
N ARG A 18 10.19 24.43 17.47
CA ARG A 18 9.32 23.52 16.72
C ARG A 18 7.95 23.38 17.40
N ILE A 19 7.92 23.14 18.71
CA ILE A 19 6.67 23.07 19.49
C ILE A 19 5.87 24.37 19.36
N ARG A 20 6.52 25.54 19.47
CA ARG A 20 5.84 26.84 19.30
C ARG A 20 5.29 27.01 17.90
N ASN A 21 6.05 26.63 16.88
CA ASN A 21 5.60 26.68 15.49
C ASN A 21 4.34 25.81 15.30
N ASP A 22 4.38 24.58 15.81
CA ASP A 22 3.33 23.58 15.56
C ASP A 22 2.05 23.87 16.36
N TYR A 23 2.13 24.39 17.59
CA TYR A 23 0.97 24.55 18.48
C TYR A 23 0.51 25.99 18.74
N CYS A 24 1.42 26.98 18.68
CA CYS A 24 1.07 28.38 18.95
C CYS A 24 0.89 29.21 17.67
N SER A 25 1.45 28.73 16.55
CA SER A 25 1.47 29.42 15.26
C SER A 25 0.75 28.62 14.16
N GLY A 26 0.56 27.32 14.40
CA GLY A 26 -0.04 26.38 13.46
C GLY A 26 -1.56 26.55 13.36
N THR A 27 -2.09 26.15 12.21
CA THR A 27 -3.53 26.11 11.96
C THR A 27 -4.12 24.77 12.41
N THR A 28 -5.44 24.68 12.56
CA THR A 28 -6.12 23.40 12.83
C THR A 28 -5.81 22.32 11.78
N ARG A 29 -5.46 22.73 10.56
CA ARG A 29 -4.98 21.85 9.48
C ARG A 29 -3.63 21.22 9.82
N ASP A 30 -2.71 21.98 10.42
CA ASP A 30 -1.38 21.48 10.81
C ASP A 30 -1.48 20.46 11.94
N THR A 31 -2.39 20.68 12.89
CA THR A 31 -2.74 19.70 13.93
C THR A 31 -3.27 18.40 13.32
N VAL A 32 -4.15 18.46 12.32
CA VAL A 32 -4.65 17.25 11.66
C VAL A 32 -3.55 16.51 10.91
N ASN A 33 -2.61 17.25 10.29
CA ASN A 33 -1.48 16.67 9.56
C ASN A 33 -0.44 15.97 10.44
N SER A 34 -0.36 16.29 11.74
CA SER A 34 0.55 15.60 12.66
C SER A 34 0.02 14.24 13.11
N PHE A 35 -1.31 14.04 13.09
CA PHE A 35 -1.95 12.76 13.39
C PHE A 35 -2.19 11.90 12.15
N LEU A 36 -2.41 12.52 10.99
CA LEU A 36 -2.70 11.80 9.75
C LEU A 36 -1.47 11.77 8.85
N PRO A 37 -0.89 10.59 8.57
CA PRO A 37 0.26 10.49 7.69
C PRO A 37 -0.12 11.01 6.30
N GLN A 38 0.49 12.13 5.92
CA GLN A 38 0.25 12.70 4.61
C GLN A 38 0.75 11.75 3.51
N PRO A 39 -0.01 11.61 2.42
CA PRO A 39 0.52 10.99 1.22
C PRO A 39 1.75 11.75 0.75
N ALA A 40 2.91 11.08 0.72
CA ALA A 40 4.12 11.62 0.09
C ALA A 40 3.98 11.79 -1.44
N GLY A 41 2.90 11.30 -2.03
CA GLY A 41 2.58 11.41 -3.45
C GLY A 41 1.15 10.95 -3.76
N PRO A 42 0.71 11.08 -5.03
CA PRO A 42 -0.61 10.65 -5.46
C PRO A 42 -0.82 9.16 -5.16
N ARG A 43 -1.89 8.84 -4.42
CA ARG A 43 -2.30 7.46 -4.11
C ARG A 43 -3.30 6.99 -5.16
N THR A 44 -2.80 6.60 -6.33
CA THR A 44 -3.64 6.05 -7.40
C THR A 44 -3.68 4.53 -7.30
N ALA A 45 -4.87 3.96 -7.08
CA ALA A 45 -5.09 2.52 -7.15
C ALA A 45 -5.56 2.15 -8.56
N HIS A 46 -4.76 1.38 -9.29
CA HIS A 46 -5.15 0.82 -10.58
C HIS A 46 -5.84 -0.53 -10.36
N ILE A 47 -7.17 -0.56 -10.47
CA ILE A 47 -7.96 -1.79 -10.35
C ILE A 47 -8.14 -2.36 -11.76
N ARG A 48 -7.66 -3.59 -11.99
CA ARG A 48 -7.92 -4.37 -13.20
C ARG A 48 -8.78 -5.57 -12.84
N VAL A 49 -9.76 -5.89 -13.67
CA VAL A 49 -10.72 -6.97 -13.46
C VAL A 49 -10.48 -8.05 -14.54
N PRO A 50 -10.48 -9.35 -14.19
CA PRO A 50 -10.36 -10.43 -15.16
C PRO A 50 -11.55 -10.47 -16.13
N GLU A 51 -11.42 -11.23 -17.20
CA GLU A 51 -12.51 -11.45 -18.15
C GLU A 51 -13.76 -12.02 -17.45
N PRO A 52 -14.94 -11.39 -17.60
CA PRO A 52 -16.14 -11.80 -16.88
C PRO A 52 -16.65 -13.17 -17.33
N LEU A 53 -17.16 -13.94 -16.36
CA LEU A 53 -17.81 -15.23 -16.60
C LEU A 53 -19.32 -15.03 -16.81
N ASN A 54 -19.87 -15.50 -17.93
CA ASN A 54 -21.32 -15.50 -18.14
C ASN A 54 -21.95 -16.71 -17.45
N VAL A 55 -22.27 -16.53 -16.16
CA VAL A 55 -22.86 -17.57 -15.31
C VAL A 55 -24.15 -18.12 -15.92
N GLY A 56 -25.05 -17.25 -16.39
CA GLY A 56 -26.35 -17.66 -16.92
C GLY A 56 -26.26 -18.58 -18.13
N ALA A 57 -25.26 -18.39 -18.99
CA ALA A 57 -25.01 -19.27 -20.14
C ALA A 57 -24.39 -20.63 -19.75
N LEU A 58 -23.62 -20.67 -18.66
CA LEU A 58 -22.85 -21.84 -18.25
C LEU A 58 -23.58 -22.74 -17.26
N MET A 59 -24.53 -22.21 -16.47
CA MET A 59 -25.24 -23.00 -15.44
C MET A 59 -26.01 -24.20 -16.00
N THR A 60 -26.37 -24.19 -17.28
CA THR A 60 -27.10 -25.29 -17.94
C THR A 60 -26.18 -26.37 -18.51
N THR A 61 -24.89 -26.08 -18.65
CA THR A 61 -23.92 -26.93 -19.38
C THR A 61 -22.71 -27.32 -18.56
N THR A 62 -22.43 -26.61 -17.46
CA THR A 62 -21.18 -26.69 -16.71
C THR A 62 -21.47 -26.76 -15.21
N SER A 63 -20.71 -27.57 -14.47
CA SER A 63 -20.84 -27.65 -13.01
C SER A 63 -20.29 -26.39 -12.34
N VAL A 64 -20.75 -26.11 -11.12
CA VAL A 64 -20.29 -24.95 -10.35
C VAL A 64 -18.78 -25.02 -10.10
N GLU A 65 -18.24 -26.20 -9.82
CA GLU A 65 -16.81 -26.42 -9.59
C GLU A 65 -15.98 -26.05 -10.82
N ALA A 66 -16.43 -26.47 -12.01
CA ALA A 66 -15.76 -26.13 -13.27
C ALA A 66 -15.84 -24.62 -13.57
N MET A 67 -16.95 -23.97 -13.21
CA MET A 67 -17.09 -22.51 -13.35
C MET A 67 -16.16 -21.75 -12.40
N VAL A 68 -15.98 -22.23 -11.18
CA VAL A 68 -15.03 -21.67 -10.20
C VAL A 68 -13.59 -21.83 -10.68
N GLU A 69 -13.26 -22.98 -11.28
CA GLU A 69 -11.92 -23.23 -11.82
C GLU A 69 -11.61 -22.35 -13.05
N ASP A 70 -12.59 -22.13 -13.93
CA ASP A 70 -12.44 -21.18 -15.04
C ASP A 70 -12.24 -19.75 -14.53
N LEU A 71 -13.05 -19.31 -13.56
CA LEU A 71 -12.86 -18.00 -12.92
C LEU A 71 -11.46 -17.87 -12.29
N ARG A 72 -11.00 -18.91 -11.58
CA ARG A 72 -9.64 -18.96 -11.01
C ARG A 72 -8.57 -18.82 -12.07
N THR A 73 -8.72 -19.54 -13.19
CA THR A 73 -7.79 -19.50 -14.31
C THR A 73 -7.70 -18.09 -14.90
N ARG A 74 -8.85 -17.45 -15.15
CA ARG A 74 -8.91 -16.07 -15.67
C ARG A 74 -8.29 -15.06 -14.71
N MET A 75 -8.53 -15.21 -13.41
CA MET A 75 -7.89 -14.38 -12.38
C MET A 75 -6.37 -14.53 -12.42
N GLN A 76 -5.87 -15.77 -12.47
CA GLN A 76 -4.44 -16.04 -12.51
C GLN A 76 -3.79 -15.46 -13.78
N MET A 77 -4.40 -15.68 -14.96
CA MET A 77 -3.92 -15.09 -16.22
C MET A 77 -3.86 -13.56 -16.17
N THR A 78 -4.83 -12.92 -15.52
CA THR A 78 -4.83 -11.46 -15.35
C THR A 78 -3.68 -10.99 -14.46
N LEU A 79 -3.40 -11.72 -13.37
CA LEU A 79 -2.26 -11.44 -12.50
C LEU A 79 -0.93 -11.63 -13.25
N ASP A 80 -0.81 -12.69 -14.03
CA ASP A 80 0.40 -12.98 -14.81
C ASP A 80 0.66 -11.88 -15.83
N GLN A 81 -0.37 -11.39 -16.51
CA GLN A 81 -0.26 -10.26 -17.44
C GLN A 81 0.14 -8.96 -16.74
N ILE A 82 -0.45 -8.67 -15.57
CA ILE A 82 -0.07 -7.49 -14.77
C ILE A 82 1.41 -7.56 -14.39
N ASN A 83 1.88 -8.72 -13.94
CA ASN A 83 3.28 -8.92 -13.57
C ASN A 83 4.20 -8.76 -14.78
N ALA A 84 3.79 -9.27 -15.96
CA ALA A 84 4.54 -9.09 -17.21
C ALA A 84 4.64 -7.62 -17.64
N ASP A 85 3.52 -6.89 -17.60
CA ASP A 85 3.49 -5.45 -17.91
C ASP A 85 4.39 -4.65 -16.94
N LEU A 86 4.32 -4.97 -15.64
CA LEU A 86 5.15 -4.36 -14.62
C LEU A 86 6.64 -4.63 -14.86
N ALA A 87 7.00 -5.89 -15.13
CA ALA A 87 8.37 -6.28 -15.47
C ALA A 87 8.88 -5.54 -16.71
N ALA A 88 8.05 -5.42 -17.75
CA ALA A 88 8.38 -4.68 -18.97
C ALA A 88 8.57 -3.17 -18.73
N SER A 89 7.85 -2.59 -17.76
CA SER A 89 7.94 -1.17 -17.42
C SER A 89 9.24 -0.78 -16.69
N GLY A 90 9.98 -1.74 -16.14
CA GLY A 90 11.21 -1.50 -15.37
C GLY A 90 11.03 -0.80 -14.01
N ASN A 91 9.79 -0.44 -13.64
CA ASN A 91 9.46 0.31 -12.42
C ASN A 91 8.88 -0.58 -11.30
N VAL A 92 9.34 -1.82 -11.19
CA VAL A 92 8.84 -2.74 -10.15
C VAL A 92 9.53 -2.45 -8.82
N ILE A 93 8.80 -1.84 -7.90
CA ILE A 93 9.23 -1.74 -6.50
C ILE A 93 8.73 -2.98 -5.77
N TYR A 94 9.66 -3.90 -5.48
CA TYR A 94 9.34 -5.08 -4.67
C TYR A 94 9.40 -4.72 -3.19
N TYR A 95 8.27 -4.91 -2.50
CA TYR A 95 8.22 -4.84 -1.05
C TYR A 95 8.08 -6.25 -0.49
N PRO A 96 9.06 -6.75 0.30
CA PRO A 96 8.95 -8.04 0.94
C PRO A 96 7.76 -8.02 1.89
N ASN A 97 6.95 -9.09 1.89
CA ASN A 97 5.82 -9.18 2.80
C ASN A 97 6.36 -9.34 4.24
N PRO A 98 6.12 -8.37 5.14
CA PRO A 98 6.66 -8.41 6.50
C PRO A 98 6.04 -9.53 7.35
N PHE A 99 4.92 -10.11 6.91
CA PHE A 99 4.22 -11.17 7.63
C PHE A 99 4.65 -12.59 7.24
N VAL A 100 5.48 -12.75 6.21
CA VAL A 100 5.93 -14.08 5.75
C VAL A 100 7.18 -14.54 6.50
N ASN A 101 8.00 -13.62 7.01
CA ASN A 101 9.24 -13.93 7.75
C ASN A 101 9.08 -13.92 9.29
N GLY A 102 7.86 -14.15 9.78
CA GLY A 102 7.60 -14.40 11.22
C GLY A 102 7.65 -15.88 11.61
N GLY A 103 7.94 -16.78 10.66
CA GLY A 103 8.10 -18.21 10.92
C GLY A 103 9.57 -18.59 10.96
N ASN A 104 10.05 -19.02 12.14
CA ASN A 104 11.35 -19.63 12.34
C ASN A 104 11.68 -20.68 11.27
N GLN A 105 12.81 -20.51 10.58
CA GLN A 105 13.95 -21.45 10.59
C GLN A 105 15.18 -20.80 9.94
#